data_AF-E6Z2K6-F1
#
_entry.id   AF-E6Z2K6-F1
#
_cell.length_a   1.000
_cell.length_b   1.000
_cell.length_c   1.000
_cell.angle_alpha   90.00
_cell.angle_beta   90.00
_cell.angle_gamma   90.00
#
_symmetry.space_group_name_H-M   'P 1'
#
loop_
_entity.id
_entity.type
_entity.pdbx_description
1 polymer ?
#
loop_
_entity_poly.entity_id
_entity_poly.type
_entity_poly.pdbx_seq_one_letter_code
_entity_poly.pdbx_strand_id
1 'polypeptide(L)'
;AAYDALDDDTKAEIEDMICEHSLMYSRGSLGFLDYTDEEKAMFKPVLQRLVRTHPVHRRKSLYLSSHAGAILGMSMPEARLLLRDLTEHATQPEFVHVHKWTLHDL
;
A
#
# COMPACT_ATOMS: atom_id res chain seq x y z
N ALA A 1 -1.49 14.66 1.29
CA ALA A 1 -1.05 15.09 -0.04
C ALA A 1 -1.73 14.19 -1.07
N ALA A 2 -1.20 13.00 -1.36
CA ALA A 2 -1.84 12.05 -2.29
C ALA A 2 -3.33 11.75 -1.98
N TYR A 3 -3.68 11.39 -0.73
CA TYR A 3 -5.08 11.18 -0.34
C TYR A 3 -5.96 12.42 -0.55
N ASP A 4 -5.44 13.59 -0.18
CA ASP A 4 -6.21 14.85 -0.23
C ASP A 4 -6.52 15.24 -1.68
N ALA A 5 -5.64 14.89 -2.62
CA ALA A 5 -5.73 15.18 -4.04
C ALA A 5 -6.62 14.22 -4.86
N LEU A 6 -7.11 13.12 -4.25
CA LEU A 6 -8.10 12.25 -4.89
C LEU A 6 -9.43 12.98 -5.06
N ASP A 7 -10.21 12.63 -6.07
CA ASP A 7 -11.61 13.04 -6.16
C ASP A 7 -12.47 12.40 -5.07
N ASP A 8 -13.67 12.95 -4.87
CA ASP A 8 -14.56 12.57 -3.77
C ASP A 8 -15.14 11.17 -3.97
N ASP A 9 -15.37 10.74 -5.22
CA ASP A 9 -15.88 9.42 -5.55
C ASP A 9 -14.84 8.34 -5.16
N THR A 10 -13.58 8.54 -5.53
CA THR A 10 -12.49 7.65 -5.17
C THR A 10 -12.29 7.62 -3.66
N LYS A 11 -12.35 8.77 -2.97
CA LYS A 11 -12.25 8.83 -1.50
C LYS A 11 -13.35 8.02 -0.84
N ALA A 12 -14.59 8.11 -1.35
CA ALA A 12 -15.72 7.35 -0.83
C ALA A 12 -15.57 5.85 -1.08
N GLU A 13 -15.09 5.46 -2.26
CA GLU A 13 -14.86 4.06 -2.64
C GLU A 13 -13.87 3.37 -1.68
N ILE A 14 -12.74 4.01 -1.37
CA ILE A 14 -11.63 3.37 -0.66
C ILE A 14 -11.69 3.47 0.87
N GLU A 15 -12.63 4.23 1.43
CA GLU A 15 -12.64 4.67 2.83
C GLU A 15 -12.51 3.52 3.83
N ASP A 16 -13.25 2.42 3.60
CA ASP A 16 -13.33 1.27 4.50
C ASP A 16 -12.62 0.01 3.97
N MET A 17 -11.89 0.13 2.86
CA MET A 17 -11.15 -0.98 2.29
C MET A 17 -10.04 -1.47 3.23
N ILE A 18 -9.89 -2.79 3.29
CA ILE A 18 -8.87 -3.48 4.09
C ILE A 18 -7.97 -4.27 3.16
N CYS A 19 -6.68 -3.96 3.17
CA CYS A 19 -5.66 -4.63 2.40
C CYS A 19 -5.04 -5.80 3.19
N GLU A 20 -4.67 -6.86 2.48
CA GLU A 20 -3.79 -7.91 2.97
C GLU A 20 -2.33 -7.55 2.66
N HIS A 21 -1.50 -7.49 3.71
CA HIS A 21 -0.08 -7.20 3.60
C HIS A 21 0.75 -8.44 3.94
N SER A 22 1.68 -8.79 3.05
CA SER A 22 2.63 -9.88 3.26
C SER A 22 3.92 -9.64 2.48
N LEU A 23 5.05 -10.13 3.02
CA LEU A 23 6.31 -10.20 2.29
C LEU A 23 6.20 -11.05 1.03
N MET A 24 5.34 -12.08 1.03
CA MET A 24 5.11 -12.94 -0.12
C MET A 24 4.61 -12.16 -1.34
N TYR A 25 3.81 -11.11 -1.13
CA TYR A 25 3.33 -10.28 -2.24
C TYR A 25 4.45 -9.43 -2.87
N SER A 26 5.22 -8.73 -2.04
CA SER A 26 6.32 -7.87 -2.51
C SER A 26 7.48 -8.65 -3.13
N ARG A 27 7.77 -9.84 -2.61
CA ARG A 27 8.82 -10.71 -3.16
C ARG A 27 8.32 -11.44 -4.41
N GLY A 28 7.04 -11.79 -4.44
CA GLY A 28 6.40 -12.37 -5.62
C GLY A 28 6.43 -11.45 -6.84
N SER A 29 6.28 -10.13 -6.67
CA SER A 29 6.42 -9.18 -7.79
C SER A 29 7.86 -9.09 -8.34
N LEU A 30 8.85 -9.53 -7.57
CA LEU A 30 10.24 -9.66 -7.98
C LEU A 30 10.58 -11.07 -8.52
N GLY A 31 9.59 -11.98 -8.61
CA GLY A 31 9.75 -13.34 -9.12
C GLY A 31 10.06 -14.41 -8.07
N PHE A 32 10.08 -14.09 -6.78
CA PHE A 32 10.26 -15.08 -5.71
C PHE A 32 8.92 -15.69 -5.30
N LEU A 33 8.61 -16.85 -5.88
CA LEU A 33 7.32 -17.53 -5.71
C LEU A 33 7.40 -18.79 -4.84
N ASP A 34 8.60 -19.34 -4.65
CA ASP A 34 8.82 -20.55 -3.89
C ASP A 34 9.01 -20.22 -2.40
N TYR A 35 8.10 -20.71 -1.58
CA TYR A 35 8.15 -20.59 -0.13
C TYR A 35 7.93 -21.97 0.49
N THR A 36 8.74 -22.29 1.49
CA THR A 36 8.49 -23.42 2.39
C THR A 36 7.20 -23.19 3.18
N ASP A 37 6.61 -24.25 3.74
CA ASP A 37 5.39 -24.09 4.53
C ASP A 37 5.63 -23.33 5.84
N GLU A 38 6.85 -23.41 6.40
CA GLU A 38 7.27 -22.60 7.54
C GLU A 38 7.32 -21.11 7.18
N GLU A 39 7.87 -20.75 6.01
CA GLU A 39 7.87 -19.36 5.53
C GLU A 39 6.47 -18.85 5.23
N LYS A 40 5.59 -19.66 4.64
CA LYS A 40 4.18 -19.29 4.41
C LYS A 40 3.46 -18.99 5.73
N ALA A 41 3.74 -19.78 6.77
CA ALA A 41 3.18 -19.54 8.10
C ALA A 41 3.76 -18.27 8.74
N MET A 42 5.06 -18.05 8.61
CA MET A 42 5.75 -16.86 9.12
C MET A 42 5.30 -15.57 8.44
N PHE A 43 5.10 -15.61 7.12
CA PHE A 43 4.67 -14.46 6.31
C PHE A 43 3.17 -14.41 6.08
N LYS A 44 2.39 -15.10 6.93
CA LYS A 44 0.93 -15.10 6.85
C LYS A 44 0.41 -13.65 6.72
N PRO A 45 -0.43 -13.35 5.71
CA PRO A 45 -0.89 -11.99 5.49
C PRO A 45 -1.60 -11.40 6.71
N VAL A 46 -1.37 -10.11 6.93
CA VAL A 46 -2.02 -9.32 7.98
C VAL A 46 -2.93 -8.26 7.37
N LEU A 47 -3.97 -7.87 8.10
CA LEU A 47 -4.97 -6.93 7.65
C LEU A 47 -4.62 -5.50 8.06
N GLN A 48 -4.74 -4.56 7.12
CA GLN A 48 -4.50 -3.13 7.35
C GLN A 48 -5.52 -2.29 6.59
N ARG A 49 -5.95 -1.15 7.14
CA ARG A 49 -6.83 -0.22 6.41
C ARG A 49 -6.07 0.45 5.27
N LEU A 50 -6.72 0.60 4.11
CA LEU A 50 -6.18 1.36 2.97
C LEU A 50 -6.13 2.86 3.28
N VAL A 51 -7.13 3.39 3.99
CA VAL A 51 -7.14 4.76 4.51
C VAL A 51 -6.89 4.75 6.01
N ARG A 52 -5.80 5.40 6.44
CA ARG A 52 -5.45 5.54 7.86
C ARG A 52 -5.60 6.98 8.33
N THR A 53 -5.92 7.16 9.60
CA THR A 53 -5.99 8.47 10.25
C THR A 53 -4.83 8.62 11.22
N HIS A 54 -4.03 9.67 11.08
CA HIS A 54 -2.92 9.92 11.99
C HIS A 54 -3.42 10.29 13.40
N PRO A 55 -2.90 9.70 14.49
CA PRO A 55 -3.48 9.87 15.83
C PRO A 55 -3.33 11.29 16.40
N VAL A 56 -2.27 12.02 16.02
CA VAL A 56 -2.00 13.37 16.53
C VAL A 56 -2.83 14.43 15.80
N HIS A 57 -2.57 14.63 14.51
CA HIS A 57 -3.19 15.71 13.72
C HIS A 57 -4.40 15.27 12.88
N ARG A 58 -4.86 14.02 13.00
CA ARG A 58 -6.10 13.50 12.38
C ARG A 58 -6.20 13.57 10.86
N ARG A 59 -5.11 13.89 10.17
CA ARG A 59 -5.06 13.81 8.71
C ARG A 59 -5.19 12.37 8.25
N LYS A 60 -5.94 12.19 7.17
CA LYS A 60 -6.03 10.92 6.46
C LYS A 60 -4.85 10.76 5.49
N SER A 61 -4.48 9.52 5.23
CA SER A 61 -3.46 9.15 4.25
C SER A 61 -3.72 7.76 3.68
N LEU A 62 -3.31 7.53 2.45
CA LEU A 62 -3.27 6.20 1.84
C LEU A 62 -2.15 5.38 2.49
N TYR A 63 -2.45 4.15 2.89
CA TYR A 63 -1.48 3.22 3.47
C TYR A 63 -0.95 2.24 2.41
N LEU A 64 -0.30 2.81 1.39
CA LEU A 64 0.25 2.07 0.26
C LEU A 64 1.59 1.44 0.61
N SER A 65 1.83 0.24 0.07
CA SER A 65 3.07 -0.49 0.22
C SER A 65 3.15 -1.58 -0.84
N SER A 66 4.36 -1.94 -1.27
CA SER A 66 4.59 -3.12 -2.13
C SER A 66 4.13 -4.43 -1.48
N HIS A 67 3.90 -4.44 -0.16
CA HIS A 67 3.39 -5.60 0.56
C HIS A 67 1.88 -5.75 0.43
N ALA A 68 1.13 -4.72 0.03
CA ALA A 68 -0.31 -4.82 -0.18
C ALA A 68 -0.57 -5.58 -1.50
N GLY A 69 -1.13 -6.79 -1.41
CA GLY A 69 -1.30 -7.66 -2.59
C GLY A 69 -2.74 -8.06 -2.90
N ALA A 70 -3.67 -7.83 -1.97
CA ALA A 70 -5.10 -8.10 -2.09
C ALA A 70 -5.91 -7.12 -1.23
N ILE A 71 -7.21 -7.01 -1.50
CA ILE A 71 -8.17 -6.23 -0.72
C ILE A 71 -9.35 -7.14 -0.37
N LEU A 72 -9.76 -7.15 0.90
CA LEU A 72 -10.88 -7.96 1.37
C LEU A 72 -12.16 -7.63 0.60
N GLY A 73 -12.85 -8.67 0.13
CA GLY A 73 -14.10 -8.52 -0.62
C GLY A 73 -13.92 -8.18 -2.10
N MET A 74 -12.69 -8.05 -2.60
CA MET A 74 -12.38 -7.84 -4.02
C MET A 74 -11.66 -9.04 -4.63
N SER A 75 -11.80 -9.24 -5.93
CA SER A 75 -10.94 -10.22 -6.62
C SER A 75 -9.48 -9.73 -6.63
N MET A 76 -8.52 -10.67 -6.65
CA MET A 76 -7.10 -10.31 -6.70
C MET A 76 -6.73 -9.40 -7.89
N PRO A 77 -7.21 -9.64 -9.13
CA PRO A 77 -6.92 -8.75 -10.25
C PRO A 77 -7.43 -7.33 -10.03
N GLU A 78 -8.69 -7.16 -9.60
CA GLU A 78 -9.30 -5.85 -9.34
C GLU A 78 -8.55 -5.12 -8.23
N ALA A 79 -8.26 -5.82 -7.12
CA ALA A 79 -7.50 -5.25 -6.00
C ALA A 79 -6.12 -4.76 -6.46
N ARG A 80 -5.41 -5.54 -7.28
CA ARG A 80 -4.08 -5.15 -7.78
C ARG A 80 -4.13 -3.99 -8.77
N LEU A 81 -5.17 -3.89 -9.60
CA LEU A 81 -5.35 -2.74 -10.48
C LEU A 81 -5.58 -1.47 -9.65
N LEU A 82 -6.51 -1.49 -8.69
CA LEU A 82 -6.77 -0.36 -7.82
C LEU A 82 -5.51 0.07 -7.03
N LEU A 83 -4.80 -0.89 -6.41
CA LEU A 83 -3.56 -0.60 -5.67
C LEU A 83 -2.47 -0.03 -6.57
N ARG A 84 -2.37 -0.49 -7.82
CA ARG A 84 -1.41 0.05 -8.80
C ARG A 84 -1.77 1.49 -9.15
N ASP A 85 -3.03 1.77 -9.47
CA ASP A 85 -3.47 3.10 -9.90
C ASP A 85 -3.32 4.12 -8.74
N LEU A 86 -3.65 3.73 -7.51
CA LEU A 86 -3.39 4.54 -6.32
C LEU A 86 -1.89 4.75 -6.04
N THR A 87 -1.05 3.75 -6.31
CA THR A 87 0.41 3.86 -6.17
C THR A 87 1.01 4.79 -7.21
N GLU A 88 0.58 4.67 -8.46
CA GLU A 88 0.96 5.59 -9.53
C GLU A 88 0.56 7.02 -9.17
N HIS A 89 -0.67 7.24 -8.72
CA HIS A 89 -1.12 8.55 -8.24
C HIS A 89 -0.26 9.09 -7.09
N ALA A 90 -0.05 8.29 -6.04
CA ALA A 90 0.64 8.73 -4.84
C ALA A 90 2.14 8.96 -5.02
N THR A 91 2.73 8.49 -6.12
CA THR A 91 4.16 8.64 -6.45
C THR A 91 4.42 9.65 -7.58
N GLN A 92 3.41 10.41 -7.98
CA GLN A 92 3.58 11.56 -8.87
C GLN A 92 4.59 12.58 -8.28
N PRO A 93 5.36 13.31 -9.13
CA PRO A 93 6.43 14.19 -8.65
C PRO A 93 6.02 15.23 -7.60
N GLU A 94 4.78 15.72 -7.64
CA GLU A 94 4.24 16.69 -6.67
C GLU A 94 4.11 16.14 -5.24
N PHE A 95 4.11 14.81 -5.07
CA PHE A 95 4.05 14.14 -3.78
C PHE A 95 5.40 13.55 -3.34
N VAL A 96 6.43 13.67 -4.18
CA VAL A 96 7.73 13.01 -3.97
C VAL A 96 8.80 14.04 -3.62
N HIS A 97 9.44 13.83 -2.48
CA HIS A 97 10.70 14.48 -2.15
C HIS A 97 11.87 13.56 -2.50
N VAL A 98 12.83 14.06 -3.29
CA VAL A 98 14.06 13.33 -3.62
C VAL A 98 15.18 13.80 -2.69
N HIS A 99 15.50 12.98 -1.68
CA HIS A 99 16.59 13.26 -0.77
C HIS A 99 17.94 12.97 -1.42
N LYS A 100 18.90 13.90 -1.29
CA LYS A 100 20.30 13.70 -1.70
C LYS A 100 21.15 13.53 -0.46
N TRP A 101 21.54 12.29 -0.19
CA TRP A 101 22.32 11.92 0.98
C TRP A 101 23.63 12.69 1.08
N THR A 102 23.93 13.15 2.30
CA THR A 102 25.25 13.64 2.70
C THR A 102 25.82 12.80 3.85
N LEU A 103 27.14 12.88 4.03
CA LEU A 103 27.79 12.15 5.11
C LEU A 103 27.19 12.59 6.46
N HIS A 104 26.73 11.62 7.25
CA HIS A 104 26.11 11.80 8.56
C HIS A 104 24.65 12.31 8.59
N ASP A 105 23.92 12.30 7.47
CA ASP A 105 22.44 12.37 7.50
C ASP A 105 21.85 11.15 8.25
N LEU A 106 20.68 11.32 8.90
CA LEU A 106 19.93 10.27 9.60
C LEU A 106 18.44 10.27 9.21
#